data_AF-A0A9D9IPD0-F1
#
_entry.id   AF-A0A9D9IPD0-F1
#
_cell.length_a   1.000
_cell.length_b   1.000
_cell.length_c   1.000
_cell.angle_alpha   90.00
_cell.angle_beta   90.00
_cell.angle_gamma   90.00
#
_symmetry.space_group_name_H-M   'P 1'
#
loop_
_entity.id
_entity.type
_entity.pdbx_description
1 polymer ?
#
loop_
_entity_poly.entity_id
_entity_poly.type
_entity_poly.pdbx_seq_one_letter_code
_entity_poly.pdbx_strand_id
1 'polypeptide(L)' 'MKERHCNIVRKILDFYIDGFRNMTVGKTLWTIILLKLFIIFAVLKLFLFPDFLSSKSSTEEGKADYVRSELINRNK' A
#
# COMPACT_ATOMS: atom_id res chain seq x y z
N MET A 1 22.94 33.30 -15.67
CA MET A 1 23.10 32.74 -14.31
C MET A 1 22.25 31.48 -14.21
N LYS A 2 22.77 30.32 -14.66
CA LYS A 2 21.99 29.10 -14.94
C LYS A 2 22.61 27.93 -14.15
N GLU A 3 21.85 27.43 -13.17
CA GLU A 3 21.85 26.02 -12.74
C GLU A 3 23.17 25.40 -12.23
N ARG A 4 23.65 25.79 -11.04
CA ARG A 4 24.70 25.03 -10.32
C ARG A 4 24.20 24.13 -9.17
N HIS A 5 22.89 24.11 -8.89
CA HIS A 5 22.33 23.33 -7.79
C HIS A 5 21.82 21.93 -8.18
N CYS A 6 21.71 21.60 -9.47
CA CYS A 6 21.12 20.33 -9.93
C CYS A 6 22.09 19.11 -9.89
N ASN A 7 23.37 19.30 -9.55
CA ASN A 7 24.36 18.22 -9.61
C ASN A 7 24.57 17.48 -8.28
N ILE A 8 24.32 18.13 -7.14
CA ILE A 8 24.57 17.52 -5.81
C ILE A 8 23.50 16.46 -5.52
N VAL A 9 22.22 16.79 -5.75
CA VAL A 9 21.11 15.84 -5.58
C VAL A 9 21.27 14.65 -6.52
N ARG A 10 21.64 14.87 -7.79
CA ARG A 10 21.94 13.78 -8.73
C ARG A 10 23.10 12.91 -8.26
N LYS A 11 24.20 13.49 -7.78
CA LYS A 11 25.31 12.72 -7.19
C LYS A 11 24.90 11.89 -5.97
N ILE A 12 24.04 12.43 -5.10
CA ILE A 12 23.54 11.71 -3.92
C ILE A 12 22.63 10.55 -4.35
N LEU A 13 21.76 10.79 -5.35
CA LEU A 13 20.91 9.76 -5.93
C LEU A 13 21.74 8.67 -6.62
N ASP A 14 22.72 9.05 -7.43
CA ASP A 14 23.62 8.11 -8.11
C ASP A 14 24.44 7.31 -7.09
N PHE A 15 24.94 7.93 -6.01
CA PHE A 15 25.64 7.21 -4.94
C PHE A 15 24.74 6.22 -4.19
N TYR A 16 23.48 6.59 -3.93
CA TYR A 16 22.49 5.70 -3.30
C TYR A 16 22.12 4.54 -4.22
N ILE A 17 21.85 4.83 -5.49
CA ILE A 17 21.51 3.82 -6.51
C ILE A 17 22.70 2.89 -6.76
N ASP A 18 23.91 3.43 -6.86
CA ASP A 18 25.12 2.64 -7.14
C ASP A 18 25.53 1.80 -5.92
N GLY A 19 25.45 2.36 -4.71
CA GLY A 19 25.63 1.60 -3.46
C GLY A 19 24.59 0.48 -3.28
N PHE A 20 23.33 0.75 -3.59
CA PHE A 20 22.25 -0.23 -3.55
C PHE A 20 22.40 -1.31 -4.63
N ARG A 21 22.88 -0.95 -5.83
CA ARG A 21 23.07 -1.87 -6.95
C ARG A 21 24.31 -2.75 -6.80
N ASN A 22 25.38 -2.22 -6.20
CA ASN A 22 26.66 -2.91 -6.02
C ASN A 22 26.66 -3.87 -4.81
N MET A 23 25.66 -3.78 -3.92
CA MET A 23 25.50 -4.71 -2.80
C MET A 23 24.57 -5.87 -3.14
N THR A 24 25.11 -7.09 -3.17
CA THR A 24 24.31 -8.33 -3.20
C THR A 24 23.38 -8.44 -1.99
N VAL A 25 23.83 -7.97 -0.82
CA VAL A 25 23.01 -7.94 0.42
C VAL A 25 21.82 -6.99 0.30
N GLY A 26 21.98 -5.83 -0.35
CA GLY A 26 20.92 -4.83 -0.50
C GLY A 26 19.75 -5.32 -1.34
N LYS A 27 20.04 -6.03 -2.45
CA LYS A 27 19.02 -6.68 -3.29
C LYS A 27 18.26 -7.75 -2.53
N THR A 28 18.95 -8.59 -1.76
CA THR A 28 18.32 -9.61 -0.92
C THR A 28 17.43 -8.98 0.15
N LEU A 29 17.92 -7.94 0.83
CA LEU A 29 17.16 -7.25 1.88
C LEU A 29 15.91 -6.56 1.32
N TRP A 30 16.02 -5.90 0.17
CA TRP A 30 14.88 -5.29 -0.49
C TRP A 30 13.85 -6.32 -0.95
N THR A 31 14.32 -7.47 -1.45
CA THR A 31 13.45 -8.61 -1.79
C THR A 31 12.70 -9.10 -0.55
N ILE A 32 13.37 -9.19 0.61
CA ILE A 32 12.73 -9.56 1.89
C ILE A 32 11.68 -8.51 2.30
N ILE A 33 11.97 -7.22 2.16
CA ILE A 33 11.03 -6.14 2.48
C ILE A 33 9.80 -6.22 1.57
N LEU A 34 9.98 -6.35 0.25
CA LEU A 34 8.89 -6.53 -0.71
C LEU A 34 8.07 -7.78 -0.41
N LEU A 35 8.74 -8.89 -0.12
CA LEU A 35 8.07 -10.14 0.21
C LEU A 35 7.25 -9.99 1.49
N LYS A 36 7.80 -9.37 2.53
CA LYS A 36 7.09 -9.13 3.79
C LYS A 36 5.90 -8.20 3.59
N LEU A 37 6.06 -7.12 2.81
CA LEU A 37 4.97 -6.22 2.43
C LEU A 37 3.88 -6.96 1.65
N PHE A 38 4.25 -7.85 0.73
CA PHE A 38 3.31 -8.67 -0.02
C PHE A 38 2.57 -9.65 0.88
N ILE A 39 3.27 -10.32 1.80
CA ILE A 39 2.66 -11.27 2.76
C ILE A 39 1.68 -10.54 3.69
N ILE A 40 2.06 -9.40 4.29
CA ILE A 40 1.11 -8.66 5.15
C ILE A 40 -0.07 -8.14 4.34
N PHE A 41 0.14 -7.69 3.09
CA PHE A 41 -0.94 -7.25 2.24
C PHE A 41 -1.86 -8.41 1.84
N ALA A 42 -1.30 -9.58 1.56
CA ALA A 42 -2.05 -10.78 1.22
C ALA A 42 -2.82 -11.31 2.44
N VAL A 43 -2.22 -11.32 3.63
CA VAL A 43 -2.89 -11.73 4.87
C VAL A 43 -3.94 -10.71 5.29
N LEU A 44 -3.67 -9.41 5.28
CA LEU A 44 -4.72 -8.41 5.48
C LEU A 44 -5.79 -8.57 4.40
N LYS A 45 -5.45 -8.74 3.12
CA LYS A 45 -6.48 -8.93 2.10
C LYS A 45 -7.31 -10.20 2.34
N LEU A 46 -6.67 -11.33 2.62
CA LEU A 46 -7.30 -12.63 2.80
C LEU A 46 -7.88 -12.85 4.20
N PHE A 47 -7.57 -12.04 5.20
CA PHE A 47 -8.16 -12.13 6.53
C PHE A 47 -9.14 -10.98 6.76
N LEU A 48 -8.74 -9.75 6.41
CA LEU A 48 -9.62 -8.60 6.49
C LEU A 48 -10.78 -8.70 5.48
N PHE A 49 -10.60 -9.16 4.23
CA PHE A 49 -11.77 -9.18 3.31
C PHE A 49 -12.75 -10.32 3.55
N PRO A 50 -12.38 -11.61 3.63
CA PRO A 50 -13.38 -12.65 3.82
C PRO A 50 -13.96 -12.62 5.23
N ASP A 51 -13.29 -12.14 6.28
CA ASP A 51 -13.94 -12.00 7.60
C ASP A 51 -14.73 -10.68 7.72
N PHE A 52 -14.30 -9.57 7.11
CA PHE A 52 -15.13 -8.34 7.06
C PHE A 52 -16.31 -8.45 6.09
N LEU A 53 -16.20 -9.28 5.05
CA LEU A 53 -17.32 -9.60 4.17
C LEU A 53 -18.15 -10.73 4.75
N SER A 54 -17.58 -11.83 5.26
CA SER A 54 -18.33 -12.97 5.83
C SER A 54 -19.05 -12.66 7.14
N SER A 55 -18.39 -12.01 8.11
CA SER A 55 -19.06 -11.58 9.36
C SER A 55 -20.13 -10.51 9.12
N LYS A 56 -20.22 -10.02 7.88
CA LYS A 56 -21.16 -9.00 7.44
C LYS A 56 -21.92 -9.46 6.18
N SER A 57 -21.83 -10.71 5.73
CA SER A 57 -22.51 -11.21 4.54
C SER A 57 -23.60 -12.18 4.96
N SER A 58 -24.69 -11.58 5.39
CA SER A 58 -25.93 -11.82 4.69
C SER A 58 -26.00 -10.77 3.57
N THR A 59 -25.31 -11.01 2.44
CA THR A 59 -25.36 -10.25 1.17
C THR A 59 -24.85 -8.79 1.19
N GLU A 60 -23.79 -8.50 0.41
CA GLU A 60 -23.25 -7.14 0.21
C GLU A 60 -24.29 -6.14 -0.34
N GLU A 61 -25.26 -6.62 -1.10
CA GLU A 61 -26.36 -5.84 -1.67
C GLU A 61 -27.28 -5.27 -0.57
N GLY A 62 -27.50 -5.99 0.54
CA GLY A 62 -28.40 -5.55 1.62
C GLY A 62 -27.80 -4.45 2.51
N LYS A 63 -26.47 -4.37 2.61
CA LYS A 63 -25.81 -3.39 3.49
C LYS A 63 -25.68 -2.01 2.85
N ALA A 64 -25.49 -1.95 1.54
CA ALA A 64 -25.59 -0.69 0.81
C ALA A 64 -27.01 -0.11 0.92
N ASP A 65 -28.03 -0.97 0.85
CA ASP A 65 -29.43 -0.55 0.93
C ASP A 65 -29.83 -0.07 2.33
N TYR A 66 -29.37 -0.74 3.39
CA TYR A 66 -29.59 -0.30 4.78
C TYR A 66 -28.93 1.05 5.07
N VAL A 67 -27.67 1.27 4.66
CA VAL A 67 -26.99 2.57 4.86
C VAL A 67 -27.66 3.68 4.05
N ARG A 68 -28.12 3.38 2.82
CA ARG A 68 -28.92 4.32 2.04
C ARG A 68 -30.21 4.70 2.77
N SER A 69 -30.91 3.74 3.35
CA SER A 69 -32.16 3.99 4.08
C SER A 69 -31.96 4.84 5.35
N GLU A 70 -30.88 4.61 6.10
CA GLU A 70 -30.51 5.41 7.28
C GLU A 70 -30.13 6.86 6.92
N LEU A 71 -29.38 7.07 5.83
CA LEU A 71 -29.02 8.42 5.37
C LEU A 71 -30.24 9.22 4.91
N ILE A 72 -31.21 8.55 4.27
CA ILE A 72 -32.47 9.18 3.85
C ILE A 72 -33.36 9.49 5.06
N ASN A 73 -33.40 8.60 6.07
CA ASN A 73 -34.26 8.77 7.24
C ASN A 73 -33.77 9.87 8.20
N ARG A 74 -32.45 10.02 8.40
CA ARG A 74 -31.86 11.05 9.27
C ARG A 74 -31.95 12.48 8.72
N ASN A 75 -32.26 12.65 7.43
CA ASN A 75 -32.43 13.95 6.79
C ASN A 75 -33.90 14.41 6.77
N LYS A 76 -34.74 13.86 7.66
CA LYS A 76 -36.12 14.29 7.87
C LYS A 76 -36.31 14.74 9.31
#